data_AF-A0A7V8G997-F1
#
_entry.id   AF-A0A7V8G997-F1
#
_cell.length_a   1.000
_cell.length_b   1.000
_cell.length_c   1.000
_cell.angle_alpha   90.00
_cell.angle_beta   90.00
_cell.angle_gamma   90.00
#
_symmetry.space_group_name_H-M   'P 1'
#
loop_
_entity.id
_entity.type
_entity.pdbx_description
1 polymer ?
#
loop_
_entity_poly.entity_id
_entity_poly.type
_entity_poly.pdbx_seq_one_letter_code
_entity_poly.pdbx_strand_id
1 'polypeptide(L)'
;MIDTHLLALQLMAAQGALGAFDTLYHHEGTEALPRRASAGRELAIHATRSSIYCLLFIGLSSWAWHGAWAWVLLAVFGVEIVLTLWDFVVEDRSRLLPPTERVTHTVLAINAGAFIALLALAAVGWATEPTALAWQPQGWLGAFLALCGVGVGVSGLRDAFAARALLRRRRQARVRETEAPVRFGARPRRVLVTGGTGFIGQILVRHLLADGHAVTVWTRDARAAAWNFGGAVRCVQSLAELPAAEEIEVVVNLAGARILGARWSERRQRQLLASREGLTRQLVEWMAARPRKPWLLLSGSAIGYYGAQPQGDAAELDEDAPPQDIFMSRLCQRWEQAAQAAVALGVQVACMRFGFVLGHQGSLPQLLLPVRLGVGGRLGSGRQWLSWVHVHDLVRALAHAWSRIEREGGMPAAQAFNVTAPQALSQHDFTRVAASVLHRPCWMPTPAAPVKLLLGEQADLLLEGQRVVPARLLREGFAFMFPDARGALTDLCRPR
;
A
#
# COMPACT_ATOMS: atom_id res chain seq x y z
N MET A 1 25.46 -45.93 19.61
CA MET A 1 25.67 -45.05 18.44
C MET A 1 24.53 -44.06 18.39
N ILE A 2 24.80 -42.80 18.08
CA ILE A 2 23.74 -41.80 17.88
C ILE A 2 22.99 -42.16 16.59
N ASP A 3 21.67 -42.28 16.67
CA ASP A 3 20.83 -42.45 15.48
C ASP A 3 20.79 -41.11 14.73
N THR A 4 21.69 -40.97 13.76
CA THR A 4 21.83 -39.76 12.94
C THR A 4 20.58 -39.42 12.14
N HIS A 5 19.78 -40.43 11.77
CA HIS A 5 18.53 -40.23 11.04
C HIS A 5 17.45 -39.65 11.96
N LEU A 6 17.27 -40.23 13.16
CA LEU A 6 16.35 -39.69 14.15
C LEU A 6 16.71 -38.25 14.54
N LEU A 7 18.01 -37.99 14.73
CA LEU A 7 18.50 -36.63 15.03
C LEU A 7 18.20 -35.65 13.88
N ALA A 8 18.38 -36.07 12.62
CA ALA A 8 18.01 -35.26 11.46
C ALA A 8 16.52 -34.90 11.48
N LEU A 9 15.63 -35.86 11.76
CA LEU A 9 14.20 -35.61 11.84
C LEU A 9 13.80 -34.69 13.00
N GLN A 10 14.51 -34.77 14.14
CA GLN A 10 14.32 -33.84 15.26
C GLN A 10 14.73 -32.41 14.89
N LEU A 11 15.85 -32.24 14.17
CA LEU A 11 16.25 -30.93 13.65
C LEU A 11 15.26 -30.41 12.60
N MET A 12 14.69 -31.30 11.78
CA MET A 12 13.63 -30.95 10.84
C MET A 12 12.35 -30.49 11.56
N ALA A 13 11.98 -31.12 12.67
CA ALA A 13 10.86 -30.69 13.49
C ALA A 13 11.11 -29.31 14.10
N ALA A 14 12.32 -29.07 14.62
CA ALA A 14 12.74 -27.73 15.07
C ALA A 14 12.68 -26.71 13.93
N GLN A 15 13.10 -27.08 12.71
CA GLN A 15 13.00 -26.25 11.52
C GLN A 15 11.54 -25.88 11.21
N GLY A 16 10.62 -26.85 11.33
CA GLY A 16 9.19 -26.62 11.13
C GLY A 16 8.61 -25.61 12.12
N ALA A 17 8.99 -25.71 13.40
CA ALA A 17 8.55 -24.76 14.43
C ALA A 17 9.14 -23.35 14.21
N LEU A 18 10.43 -23.25 13.90
CA LEU A 18 11.09 -21.97 13.64
C LEU A 18 10.55 -21.31 12.36
N GLY A 19 10.31 -22.08 11.29
CA GLY A 19 9.72 -21.57 10.05
C GLY A 19 8.27 -21.11 10.22
N ALA A 20 7.49 -21.79 11.07
CA ALA A 20 6.15 -21.33 11.43
C ALA A 20 6.19 -20.01 12.21
N PHE A 21 7.12 -19.86 13.16
CA PHE A 21 7.32 -18.60 13.88
C PHE A 21 7.68 -17.46 12.92
N ASP A 22 8.63 -17.68 12.03
CA ASP A 22 9.08 -16.70 11.03
C ASP A 22 7.91 -16.26 10.11
N THR A 23 7.13 -17.22 9.62
CA THR A 23 5.96 -16.93 8.79
C THR A 23 4.89 -16.12 9.54
N LEU A 24 4.53 -16.53 10.77
CA LEU A 24 3.44 -15.90 11.52
C LEU A 24 3.85 -14.55 12.12
N TYR A 25 5.07 -14.45 12.63
CA TYR A 25 5.56 -13.26 13.30
C TYR A 25 6.10 -12.24 12.30
N HIS A 26 7.06 -12.63 11.46
CA HIS A 26 7.75 -11.70 10.56
C HIS A 26 6.94 -11.45 9.29
N HIS A 27 6.59 -12.49 8.54
CA HIS A 27 5.90 -12.31 7.24
C HIS A 27 4.48 -11.76 7.37
N GLU A 28 3.71 -12.26 8.35
CA GLU A 28 2.31 -11.88 8.55
C GLU A 28 2.13 -10.72 9.53
N GLY A 29 2.81 -10.79 10.68
CA GLY A 29 2.65 -9.84 11.77
C GLY A 29 3.35 -8.52 11.51
N THR A 30 4.68 -8.53 11.40
CA THR A 30 5.49 -7.30 11.37
C THR A 30 5.61 -6.70 9.98
N GLU A 31 5.94 -7.51 8.96
CA GLU A 31 6.17 -7.01 7.59
C GLU A 31 4.91 -7.02 6.72
N ALA A 32 3.94 -7.89 7.03
CA ALA A 32 2.69 -8.06 6.31
C ALA A 32 2.91 -8.11 4.77
N LEU A 33 3.85 -8.94 4.33
CA LEU A 33 4.36 -8.99 2.95
C LEU A 33 3.27 -9.08 1.86
N PRO A 34 2.19 -9.89 2.02
CA PRO A 34 1.11 -9.94 1.03
C PRO A 34 0.41 -8.60 0.79
N ARG A 35 0.55 -7.64 1.70
CA ARG A 35 -0.01 -6.28 1.61
C ARG A 35 0.99 -5.27 1.04
N ARG A 36 2.27 -5.62 0.93
CA ARG A 36 3.32 -4.75 0.42
C ARG A 36 3.37 -4.83 -1.10
N ALA A 37 3.12 -3.70 -1.76
CA ALA A 37 3.10 -3.64 -3.23
C ALA A 37 4.43 -4.11 -3.88
N SER A 38 5.54 -4.09 -3.12
CA SER A 38 6.85 -4.51 -3.61
C SER A 38 7.16 -6.00 -3.50
N ALA A 39 6.44 -6.75 -2.68
CA ALA A 39 6.80 -8.11 -2.27
C ALA A 39 6.48 -9.21 -3.29
N GLY A 40 5.90 -8.88 -4.45
CA GLY A 40 5.41 -9.89 -5.39
C GLY A 40 6.46 -10.88 -5.92
N ARG A 41 7.74 -10.49 -6.02
CA ARG A 41 8.82 -11.42 -6.43
C ARG A 41 9.27 -12.32 -5.28
N GLU A 42 9.39 -11.73 -4.10
CA GLU A 42 9.76 -12.40 -2.87
C GLU A 42 8.73 -13.49 -2.50
N LEU A 43 7.44 -13.14 -2.52
CA LEU A 43 6.35 -14.12 -2.30
C LEU A 43 6.34 -15.25 -3.34
N ALA A 44 6.80 -15.02 -4.57
CA ALA A 44 6.91 -16.08 -5.58
C ALA A 44 8.05 -17.06 -5.25
N ILE A 45 9.16 -16.55 -4.71
CA ILE A 45 10.27 -17.38 -4.23
C ILE A 45 9.83 -18.16 -2.99
N HIS A 46 9.19 -17.51 -2.02
CA HIS A 46 8.64 -18.16 -0.83
C HIS A 46 7.64 -19.26 -1.17
N ALA A 47 6.73 -19.02 -2.13
CA ALA A 47 5.80 -20.05 -2.59
C ALA A 47 6.51 -21.27 -3.22
N THR A 48 7.58 -21.02 -3.98
CA THR A 48 8.38 -22.08 -4.61
C THR A 48 9.12 -22.90 -3.55
N ARG A 49 9.82 -22.23 -2.62
CA ARG A 49 10.49 -22.86 -1.47
C ARG A 49 9.51 -23.65 -0.61
N SER A 50 8.33 -23.09 -0.33
CA SER A 50 7.28 -23.74 0.46
C SER A 50 6.74 -25.01 -0.21
N SER A 51 6.68 -25.04 -1.55
CA SER A 51 6.28 -26.25 -2.28
C SER A 51 7.31 -27.37 -2.12
N ILE A 52 8.60 -27.02 -2.15
CA ILE A 52 9.70 -27.97 -1.90
C ILE A 52 9.67 -28.45 -0.44
N TYR A 53 9.53 -27.54 0.52
CA TYR A 53 9.43 -27.91 1.93
C TYR A 53 8.20 -28.78 2.22
N CYS A 54 7.04 -28.48 1.64
CA CYS A 54 5.85 -29.33 1.77
C CYS A 54 6.15 -30.78 1.34
N LEU A 55 6.80 -30.94 0.17
CA LEU A 55 7.22 -32.25 -0.33
C LEU A 55 8.23 -32.93 0.59
N LEU A 56 9.23 -32.20 1.12
CA LEU A 56 10.23 -32.75 2.01
C LEU A 56 9.65 -33.15 3.38
N PHE A 57 8.85 -32.29 4.01
CA PHE A 57 8.24 -32.55 5.31
C PHE A 57 7.28 -33.73 5.28
N ILE A 58 6.43 -33.82 4.25
CA ILE A 58 5.56 -34.99 4.08
C ILE A 58 6.41 -36.20 3.68
N GLY A 59 7.31 -36.05 2.71
CA GLY A 59 8.12 -37.16 2.20
C GLY A 59 9.03 -37.81 3.24
N LEU A 60 9.57 -37.04 4.19
CA LEU A 60 10.46 -37.54 5.24
C LEU A 60 9.71 -37.87 6.55
N SER A 61 8.40 -37.59 6.64
CA SER A 61 7.64 -37.86 7.87
C SER A 61 7.51 -39.35 8.16
N SER A 62 7.47 -40.17 7.11
CA SER A 62 7.16 -41.60 7.22
C SER A 62 7.77 -42.47 6.11
N TRP A 63 8.64 -41.93 5.26
CA TRP A 63 9.26 -42.69 4.17
C TRP A 63 10.79 -42.49 4.14
N ALA A 64 11.50 -43.59 3.94
CA ALA A 64 12.92 -43.60 3.58
C ALA A 64 13.08 -43.70 2.05
N TRP A 65 13.97 -42.89 1.50
CA TRP A 65 14.11 -42.66 0.06
C TRP A 65 15.26 -43.52 -0.47
N HIS A 66 15.01 -44.80 -0.75
CA HIS A 66 16.04 -45.77 -1.12
C HIS A 66 16.40 -45.72 -2.62
N GLY A 67 17.62 -46.16 -2.94
CA GLY A 67 18.16 -46.25 -4.30
C GLY A 67 18.18 -44.91 -5.02
N ALA A 68 17.61 -44.85 -6.23
CA ALA A 68 17.58 -43.63 -7.04
C ALA A 68 16.86 -42.46 -6.35
N TRP A 69 15.90 -42.73 -5.46
CA TRP A 69 15.18 -41.69 -4.71
C TRP A 69 16.09 -40.93 -3.73
N ALA A 70 17.14 -41.56 -3.20
CA ALA A 70 18.13 -40.88 -2.35
C ALA A 70 18.83 -39.76 -3.12
N TRP A 71 19.21 -40.01 -4.37
CA TRP A 71 19.85 -39.03 -5.24
C TRP A 71 18.91 -37.90 -5.64
N VAL A 72 17.64 -38.22 -5.91
CA VAL A 72 16.59 -37.20 -6.16
C VAL A 72 16.43 -36.31 -4.93
N LEU A 73 16.38 -36.89 -3.73
CA LEU A 73 16.28 -36.14 -2.48
C LEU A 73 17.47 -35.18 -2.30
N LEU A 74 18.70 -35.64 -2.52
CA LEU A 74 19.90 -34.79 -2.46
C LEU A 74 19.88 -33.66 -3.50
N ALA A 75 19.41 -33.95 -4.72
CA ALA A 75 19.26 -32.93 -5.76
C ALA A 75 18.22 -31.87 -5.37
N VAL A 76 17.09 -32.28 -4.76
CA VAL A 76 16.07 -31.35 -4.23
C VAL A 76 16.67 -30.44 -3.15
N PHE A 77 17.50 -30.96 -2.24
CA PHE A 77 18.23 -30.12 -1.28
C PHE A 77 19.21 -29.16 -1.95
N GLY A 78 19.93 -29.61 -2.99
CA GLY A 78 20.81 -28.72 -3.77
C GLY A 78 20.05 -27.53 -4.37
N VAL A 79 18.88 -27.78 -4.95
CA VAL A 79 17.99 -26.73 -5.46
C VAL A 79 17.50 -25.81 -4.34
N GLU A 80 17.11 -26.38 -3.20
CA GLU A 80 16.66 -25.62 -2.03
C GLU A 80 17.76 -24.67 -1.52
N ILE A 81 19.00 -25.12 -1.41
CA ILE A 81 20.13 -24.30 -0.96
C ILE A 81 20.32 -23.11 -1.89
N VAL A 82 20.30 -23.34 -3.21
CA VAL A 82 20.41 -22.27 -4.22
C VAL A 82 19.25 -21.29 -4.10
N LEU A 83 18.01 -21.77 -3.93
CA LEU A 83 16.84 -20.92 -3.76
C LEU A 83 16.92 -20.09 -2.47
N THR A 84 17.39 -20.67 -1.36
CA THR A 84 17.57 -19.99 -0.08
C THR A 84 18.64 -18.90 -0.18
N LEU A 85 19.77 -19.17 -0.84
CA LEU A 85 20.78 -18.15 -1.12
C LEU A 85 20.25 -17.04 -2.04
N TRP A 86 19.47 -17.39 -3.06
CA TRP A 86 18.84 -16.42 -3.94
C TRP A 86 17.82 -15.55 -3.22
N ASP A 87 17.07 -16.13 -2.28
CA ASP A 87 16.09 -15.42 -1.47
C ASP A 87 16.76 -14.34 -0.62
N PHE A 88 17.89 -14.64 0.05
CA PHE A 88 18.68 -13.64 0.76
C PHE A 88 19.07 -12.45 -0.13
N VAL A 89 19.47 -12.70 -1.38
CA VAL A 89 19.82 -11.63 -2.32
C VAL A 89 18.59 -10.82 -2.73
N VAL A 90 17.45 -11.46 -2.92
CA VAL A 90 16.21 -10.78 -3.31
C VAL A 90 15.65 -9.95 -2.16
N GLU A 91 15.68 -10.48 -0.95
CA GLU A 91 15.21 -9.83 0.26
C GLU A 91 16.05 -8.60 0.60
N ASP A 92 17.39 -8.74 0.57
CA ASP A 92 18.31 -7.62 0.79
C ASP A 92 18.15 -6.53 -0.27
N ARG A 93 17.68 -6.87 -1.49
CA ARG A 93 17.32 -5.92 -2.55
C ARG A 93 15.88 -5.40 -2.47
N SER A 94 14.98 -6.05 -1.72
CA SER A 94 13.57 -5.68 -1.64
C SER A 94 13.28 -4.74 -0.47
N ARG A 95 13.93 -4.93 0.68
CA ARG A 95 13.74 -4.12 1.90
C ARG A 95 14.96 -4.14 2.81
N LEU A 96 14.95 -3.22 3.78
CA LEU A 96 15.87 -3.30 4.91
C LEU A 96 15.36 -4.35 5.90
N LEU A 97 16.20 -5.34 6.19
CA LEU A 97 15.89 -6.41 7.13
C LEU A 97 16.02 -5.94 8.59
N PRO A 98 14.95 -6.05 9.40
CA PRO A 98 15.01 -5.91 10.85
C PRO A 98 16.09 -6.80 11.46
N PRO A 99 16.75 -6.36 12.56
CA PRO A 99 17.76 -7.18 13.23
C PRO A 99 17.23 -8.54 13.70
N THR A 100 15.97 -8.59 14.14
CA THR A 100 15.34 -9.82 14.62
C THR A 100 15.13 -10.84 13.50
N GLU A 101 14.71 -10.40 12.31
CA GLU A 101 14.54 -11.25 11.12
C GLU A 101 15.89 -11.84 10.70
N ARG A 102 16.97 -11.04 10.71
CA ARG A 102 18.33 -11.54 10.42
C ARG A 102 18.81 -12.62 11.39
N VAL A 103 18.54 -12.45 12.68
CA VAL A 103 18.88 -13.47 13.68
C VAL A 103 18.09 -14.75 13.43
N THR A 104 16.77 -14.64 13.20
CA THR A 104 15.92 -15.80 12.88
C THR A 104 16.41 -16.53 11.63
N HIS A 105 16.72 -15.82 10.54
CA HIS A 105 17.28 -16.41 9.31
C HIS A 105 18.61 -17.12 9.56
N THR A 106 19.48 -16.54 10.40
CA THR A 106 20.77 -17.16 10.73
C THR A 106 20.58 -18.47 11.50
N VAL A 107 19.68 -18.48 12.50
CA VAL A 107 19.36 -19.70 13.27
C VAL A 107 18.73 -20.77 12.38
N LEU A 108 17.78 -20.38 11.51
CA LEU A 108 17.17 -21.27 10.52
C LEU A 108 18.20 -21.88 9.56
N ALA A 109 19.17 -21.09 9.09
CA ALA A 109 20.22 -21.58 8.19
C ALA A 109 21.17 -22.57 8.88
N ILE A 110 21.57 -22.32 10.13
CA ILE A 110 22.42 -23.23 10.91
C ILE A 110 21.70 -24.56 11.15
N ASN A 111 20.44 -24.51 11.60
CA ASN A 111 19.65 -25.71 11.86
C ASN A 111 19.37 -26.51 10.58
N ALA A 112 19.02 -25.82 9.47
CA ALA A 112 18.87 -26.45 8.16
C ALA A 112 20.16 -27.12 7.67
N GLY A 113 21.31 -26.45 7.82
CA GLY A 113 22.61 -27.01 7.44
C GLY A 113 22.94 -28.29 8.22
N ALA A 114 22.72 -28.29 9.53
CA ALA A 114 22.91 -29.48 10.36
C ALA A 114 21.98 -30.63 9.98
N PHE A 115 20.69 -30.33 9.75
CA PHE A 115 19.70 -31.29 9.26
C PHE A 115 20.13 -31.91 7.92
N ILE A 116 20.45 -31.08 6.92
CA ILE A 116 20.83 -31.53 5.57
C ILE A 116 22.10 -32.38 5.63
N ALA A 117 23.09 -31.98 6.43
CA ALA A 117 24.34 -32.74 6.59
C ALA A 117 24.09 -34.14 7.17
N LEU A 118 23.30 -34.25 8.25
CA LEU A 118 22.97 -35.55 8.85
C LEU A 118 22.14 -36.42 7.91
N LEU A 119 21.17 -35.82 7.21
CA LEU A 119 20.36 -36.54 6.24
C LEU A 119 21.16 -36.99 5.02
N ALA A 120 22.15 -36.20 4.57
CA ALA A 120 23.04 -36.59 3.48
C ALA A 120 23.89 -37.81 3.84
N LEU A 121 24.36 -37.91 5.09
CA LEU A 121 25.05 -39.11 5.58
C LEU A 121 24.13 -40.34 5.55
N ALA A 122 22.87 -40.19 5.97
CA ALA A 122 21.87 -41.26 5.88
C ALA A 122 21.54 -41.65 4.43
N ALA A 123 21.44 -40.66 3.53
CA ALA A 123 21.12 -40.86 2.13
C ALA A 123 22.17 -41.69 1.37
N VAL A 124 23.45 -41.63 1.77
CA VAL A 124 24.51 -42.49 1.20
C VAL A 124 24.22 -43.97 1.49
N GLY A 125 23.75 -44.30 2.69
CA GLY A 125 23.30 -45.65 3.01
C GLY A 125 22.07 -46.03 2.19
N TRP A 126 21.05 -45.18 2.16
CA TRP A 126 19.84 -45.42 1.37
C TRP A 126 20.10 -45.58 -0.13
N ALA A 127 21.11 -44.93 -0.69
CA ALA A 127 21.46 -45.04 -2.10
C ALA A 127 21.95 -46.44 -2.50
N THR A 128 22.41 -47.25 -1.54
CA THR A 128 22.84 -48.65 -1.77
C THR A 128 21.70 -49.65 -1.73
N GLU A 129 20.54 -49.24 -1.20
CA GLU A 129 19.33 -50.07 -1.15
C GLU A 129 18.59 -50.10 -2.49
N PRO A 130 17.75 -51.13 -2.77
CA PRO A 130 16.89 -51.14 -3.95
C PRO A 130 15.98 -49.92 -4.01
N THR A 131 15.78 -49.37 -5.21
CA THR A 131 14.99 -48.14 -5.40
C THR A 131 13.55 -48.33 -4.93
N ALA A 132 13.18 -47.69 -3.82
CA ALA A 132 11.86 -47.77 -3.22
C ALA A 132 11.62 -46.58 -2.27
N LEU A 133 10.35 -46.24 -2.04
CA LEU A 133 9.95 -45.43 -0.90
C LEU A 133 9.53 -46.38 0.22
N ALA A 134 10.45 -46.66 1.14
CA ALA A 134 10.21 -47.62 2.22
C ALA A 134 9.43 -46.95 3.35
N TRP A 135 8.29 -47.52 3.72
CA TRP A 135 7.48 -47.03 4.84
C TRP A 135 8.22 -47.21 6.17
N GLN A 136 8.52 -46.09 6.84
CA GLN A 136 9.25 -46.03 8.11
C GLN A 136 8.61 -44.97 9.02
N PRO A 137 7.50 -45.31 9.72
CA PRO A 137 6.75 -44.34 10.52
C PRO A 137 7.52 -43.98 11.79
N GLN A 138 7.50 -42.70 12.15
CA GLN A 138 8.25 -42.13 13.28
C GLN A 138 7.33 -41.76 14.46
N GLY A 139 6.16 -42.42 14.54
CA GLY A 139 5.14 -42.13 15.54
C GLY A 139 4.69 -40.66 15.53
N TRP A 140 4.71 -40.03 16.70
CA TRP A 140 4.29 -38.64 16.88
C TRP A 140 5.15 -37.66 16.07
N LEU A 141 6.45 -37.94 15.92
CA LEU A 141 7.38 -37.07 15.20
C LEU A 141 7.02 -37.02 13.71
N GLY A 142 6.69 -38.17 13.13
CA GLY A 142 6.19 -38.25 11.75
C GLY A 142 4.87 -37.49 11.58
N ALA A 143 3.91 -37.69 12.50
CA ALA A 143 2.65 -36.95 12.44
C ALA A 143 2.85 -35.42 12.52
N PHE A 144 3.77 -34.97 13.39
CA PHE A 144 4.12 -33.56 13.51
C PHE A 144 4.78 -33.01 12.23
N LEU A 145 5.74 -33.73 11.65
CA LEU A 145 6.39 -33.33 10.39
C LEU A 145 5.40 -33.26 9.23
N ALA A 146 4.49 -34.22 9.11
CA ALA A 146 3.43 -34.19 8.10
C ALA A 146 2.52 -32.96 8.27
N LEU A 147 2.15 -32.62 9.52
CA LEU A 147 1.38 -31.42 9.84
C LEU A 147 2.14 -30.14 9.45
N CYS A 148 3.44 -30.05 9.75
CA CYS A 148 4.30 -28.95 9.30
C CYS A 148 4.29 -28.85 7.77
N GLY A 149 4.41 -29.97 7.05
CA GLY A 149 4.37 -30.01 5.59
C GLY A 149 3.06 -29.48 5.03
N VAL A 150 1.92 -29.89 5.58
CA VAL A 150 0.60 -29.34 5.21
C VAL A 150 0.53 -27.84 5.48
N GLY A 151 0.96 -27.38 6.66
CA GLY A 151 0.96 -25.97 7.03
C GLY A 151 1.79 -25.10 6.08
N VAL A 152 3.01 -25.53 5.78
CA VAL A 152 3.90 -24.85 4.82
C VAL A 152 3.31 -24.89 3.41
N GLY A 153 2.70 -26.00 3.00
CA GLY A 153 2.01 -26.10 1.70
C GLY A 153 0.85 -25.10 1.56
N VAL A 154 0.02 -24.96 2.59
CA VAL A 154 -1.08 -23.97 2.63
C VAL A 154 -0.53 -22.54 2.57
N SER A 155 0.52 -22.25 3.34
CA SER A 155 1.22 -20.95 3.30
C SER A 155 1.78 -20.65 1.91
N GLY A 156 2.43 -21.63 1.26
CA GLY A 156 2.99 -21.50 -0.07
C GLY A 156 1.95 -21.23 -1.15
N LEU A 157 0.80 -21.90 -1.10
CA LEU A 157 -0.32 -21.63 -2.02
C LEU A 157 -0.83 -20.20 -1.87
N ARG A 158 -1.01 -19.74 -0.63
CA ARG A 158 -1.41 -18.36 -0.34
C ARG A 158 -0.41 -17.35 -0.92
N ASP A 159 0.87 -17.58 -0.70
CA ASP A 159 1.94 -16.69 -1.19
C ASP A 159 1.99 -16.68 -2.72
N ALA A 160 1.75 -17.82 -3.38
CA ALA A 160 1.63 -17.89 -4.84
C ALA A 160 0.48 -17.02 -5.37
N PHE A 161 -0.69 -17.09 -4.73
CA PHE A 161 -1.85 -16.25 -5.09
C PHE A 161 -1.55 -14.76 -4.88
N ALA A 162 -0.94 -14.41 -3.75
CA ALA A 162 -0.54 -13.03 -3.43
C ALA A 162 0.50 -12.50 -4.44
N ALA A 163 1.54 -13.28 -4.73
CA ALA A 163 2.59 -12.97 -5.70
C ALA A 163 1.99 -12.70 -7.09
N ARG A 164 1.14 -13.62 -7.59
CA ARG A 164 0.47 -13.50 -8.89
C ARG A 164 -0.35 -12.21 -8.95
N ALA A 165 -1.11 -11.91 -7.91
CA ALA A 165 -1.92 -10.69 -7.84
C ALA A 165 -1.04 -9.42 -7.86
N LEU A 166 0.05 -9.38 -7.08
CA LEU A 166 0.94 -8.22 -7.00
C LEU A 166 1.73 -7.98 -8.29
N LEU A 167 2.28 -9.05 -8.89
CA LEU A 167 3.04 -8.95 -10.14
C LEU A 167 2.17 -8.52 -11.31
N ARG A 168 0.92 -9.02 -11.39
CA ARG A 168 -0.06 -8.58 -12.38
C ARG A 168 -0.39 -7.09 -12.24
N ARG A 169 -0.67 -6.63 -11.02
CA ARG A 169 -0.94 -5.20 -10.75
C ARG A 169 0.22 -4.31 -11.16
N ARG A 170 1.45 -4.71 -10.85
CA ARG A 170 2.66 -3.99 -11.28
C ARG A 170 2.78 -3.90 -12.79
N ARG A 171 2.49 -4.99 -13.51
CA ARG A 171 2.49 -5.00 -14.98
C ARG A 171 1.43 -4.05 -15.54
N GLN A 172 0.19 -4.12 -15.04
CA GLN A 172 -0.90 -3.24 -15.48
C GLN A 172 -0.59 -1.76 -15.22
N ALA A 173 -0.05 -1.42 -14.05
CA ALA A 173 0.36 -0.06 -13.73
C ALA A 173 1.41 0.47 -14.72
N ARG A 174 2.42 -0.34 -15.07
CA ARG A 174 3.44 0.03 -16.07
C ARG A 174 2.85 0.23 -17.47
N VAL A 175 1.95 -0.65 -17.90
CA VAL A 175 1.29 -0.50 -19.21
C VAL A 175 0.50 0.81 -19.25
N ARG A 176 -0.28 1.11 -18.21
CA ARG A 176 -1.05 2.37 -18.13
C ARG A 176 -0.14 3.61 -18.10
N GLU A 177 0.95 3.57 -17.33
CA GLU A 177 1.94 4.65 -17.31
C GLU A 177 2.55 4.92 -18.70
N THR A 178 2.65 3.88 -19.54
CA THR A 178 3.18 3.98 -20.90
C THR A 178 2.12 4.46 -21.91
N GLU A 179 0.88 3.96 -21.81
CA GLU A 179 -0.19 4.26 -22.76
C GLU A 179 -0.84 5.64 -22.54
N ALA A 180 -0.85 6.15 -21.30
CA ALA A 180 -1.45 7.44 -20.96
C ALA A 180 -0.51 8.24 -20.04
N PRO A 181 0.60 8.78 -20.59
CA PRO A 181 1.55 9.56 -19.81
C PRO A 181 0.89 10.84 -19.27
N VAL A 182 1.12 11.11 -17.99
CA VAL A 182 0.63 12.33 -17.34
C VAL A 182 1.71 13.39 -17.48
N ARG A 183 1.36 14.53 -18.11
CA ARG A 183 2.27 15.66 -18.33
C ARG A 183 2.02 16.78 -17.30
N PHE A 184 3.06 17.17 -16.59
CA PHE A 184 3.06 18.24 -15.59
C PHE A 184 3.77 19.48 -16.14
N GLY A 185 2.97 20.40 -16.68
CA GLY A 185 3.48 21.64 -17.26
C GLY A 185 4.27 21.42 -18.57
N ALA A 186 4.95 22.48 -19.00
CA ALA A 186 5.57 22.54 -20.33
C ALA A 186 7.04 22.05 -20.38
N ARG A 187 7.73 21.99 -19.23
CA ARG A 187 9.15 21.61 -19.16
C ARG A 187 9.49 20.86 -17.87
N PRO A 188 10.58 20.09 -17.84
CA PRO A 188 11.14 19.55 -16.61
C PRO A 188 11.39 20.63 -15.56
N ARG A 189 11.06 20.31 -14.29
CA ARG A 189 11.16 21.19 -13.12
C ARG A 189 11.76 20.45 -11.93
N ARG A 190 12.26 21.20 -10.95
CA ARG A 190 12.64 20.68 -9.63
C ARG A 190 11.46 20.75 -8.66
N VAL A 191 11.04 19.60 -8.15
CA VAL A 191 9.80 19.42 -7.37
C VAL A 191 10.10 18.89 -5.98
N LEU A 192 9.66 19.62 -4.95
CA LEU A 192 9.65 19.12 -3.58
C LEU A 192 8.30 18.47 -3.28
N VAL A 193 8.30 17.20 -2.87
CA VAL A 193 7.09 16.46 -2.53
C VAL A 193 7.11 16.07 -1.05
N THR A 194 6.10 16.53 -0.30
CA THR A 194 5.84 16.00 1.05
C THR A 194 4.84 14.86 0.97
N GLY A 195 4.95 13.87 1.87
CA GLY A 195 4.08 12.69 1.80
C GLY A 195 4.32 11.84 0.55
N GLY A 196 5.48 11.98 -0.10
CA GLY A 196 5.86 11.24 -1.31
C GLY A 196 5.89 9.72 -1.10
N THR A 197 6.11 9.24 0.12
CA THR A 197 6.04 7.81 0.47
C THR A 197 4.62 7.30 0.73
N GLY A 198 3.61 8.17 0.76
CA GLY A 198 2.22 7.81 0.95
C GLY A 198 1.57 7.22 -0.31
N PHE A 199 0.31 6.77 -0.18
CA PHE A 199 -0.43 6.13 -1.27
C PHE A 199 -0.48 7.00 -2.54
N ILE A 200 -0.96 8.24 -2.45
CA ILE A 200 -1.04 9.17 -3.57
C ILE A 200 0.37 9.62 -3.99
N GLY A 201 1.21 9.94 -3.00
CA GLY A 201 2.57 10.44 -3.22
C GLY A 201 3.44 9.49 -4.06
N GLN A 202 3.40 8.18 -3.81
CA GLN A 202 4.19 7.21 -4.57
C GLN A 202 3.81 7.19 -6.06
N ILE A 203 2.52 7.34 -6.36
CA ILE A 203 2.02 7.36 -7.74
C ILE A 203 2.41 8.69 -8.40
N LEU A 204 2.21 9.81 -7.71
CA LEU A 204 2.62 11.13 -8.18
C LEU A 204 4.12 11.19 -8.50
N VAL A 205 4.98 10.74 -7.58
CA VAL A 205 6.44 10.77 -7.75
C VAL A 205 6.87 9.97 -8.98
N ARG A 206 6.26 8.80 -9.23
CA ARG A 206 6.56 8.02 -10.44
C ARG A 206 6.18 8.74 -11.71
N HIS A 207 5.00 9.39 -11.74
CA HIS A 207 4.61 10.18 -12.91
C HIS A 207 5.51 11.40 -13.12
N LEU A 208 5.91 12.10 -12.04
CA LEU A 208 6.86 13.21 -12.13
C LEU A 208 8.23 12.76 -12.69
N LEU A 209 8.76 11.63 -12.23
CA LEU A 209 10.01 11.08 -12.76
C LEU A 209 9.88 10.65 -14.23
N ALA A 210 8.77 9.98 -14.58
CA ALA A 210 8.50 9.55 -15.95
C ALA A 210 8.33 10.74 -16.92
N ASP A 211 7.86 11.87 -16.40
CA ASP A 211 7.75 13.13 -17.15
C ASP A 211 9.04 13.98 -17.12
N GLY A 212 10.12 13.47 -16.51
CA GLY A 212 11.46 14.07 -16.53
C GLY A 212 11.74 15.09 -15.43
N HIS A 213 10.85 15.25 -14.44
CA HIS A 213 11.09 16.15 -13.32
C HIS A 213 12.15 15.59 -12.34
N ALA A 214 12.94 16.50 -11.77
CA ALA A 214 13.82 16.18 -10.66
C ALA A 214 13.02 16.27 -9.36
N VAL A 215 12.89 15.14 -8.65
CA VAL A 215 12.05 15.05 -7.46
C VAL A 215 12.91 14.95 -6.20
N THR A 216 12.58 15.79 -5.22
CA THR A 216 13.06 15.69 -3.84
C THR A 216 11.87 15.34 -2.94
N VAL A 217 11.97 14.28 -2.14
CA VAL A 217 10.95 13.88 -1.17
C VAL A 217 11.38 14.27 0.24
N TRP A 218 10.55 15.07 0.90
CA TRP A 218 10.70 15.32 2.34
C TRP A 218 9.91 14.27 3.13
N THR A 219 10.62 13.50 3.95
CA THR A 219 10.09 12.31 4.63
C THR A 219 10.72 12.15 6.01
N ARG A 220 10.04 11.45 6.92
CA ARG A 220 10.59 11.13 8.25
C ARG A 220 11.70 10.08 8.18
N ASP A 221 11.67 9.22 7.16
CA ASP A 221 12.65 8.16 6.93
C ASP A 221 13.17 8.27 5.49
N ALA A 222 14.32 8.93 5.32
CA ALA A 222 14.92 9.17 4.02
C ALA A 222 15.53 7.90 3.42
N ARG A 223 16.08 7.00 4.26
CA ARG A 223 16.71 5.76 3.80
C ARG A 223 15.67 4.82 3.22
N ALA A 224 14.56 4.58 3.93
CA ALA A 224 13.48 3.75 3.42
C ALA A 224 12.80 4.36 2.18
N ALA A 225 12.69 5.69 2.11
CA ALA A 225 12.13 6.37 0.94
C ALA A 225 13.04 6.23 -0.30
N ALA A 226 14.34 6.49 -0.16
CA ALA A 226 15.30 6.34 -1.25
C ALA A 226 15.29 4.90 -1.79
N TRP A 227 15.20 3.92 -0.91
CA TRP A 227 15.05 2.52 -1.27
C TRP A 227 13.77 2.23 -2.07
N ASN A 228 12.62 2.73 -1.59
CA ASN A 228 11.32 2.54 -2.26
C ASN A 228 11.27 3.14 -3.68
N PHE A 229 12.08 4.16 -3.95
CA PHE A 229 12.21 4.79 -5.26
C PHE A 229 13.44 4.31 -6.06
N GLY A 230 14.17 3.29 -5.58
CA GLY A 230 15.33 2.73 -6.28
C GLY A 230 16.47 3.74 -6.49
N GLY A 231 16.63 4.70 -5.58
CA GLY A 231 17.63 5.76 -5.67
C GLY A 231 17.33 6.85 -6.71
N ALA A 232 16.19 6.78 -7.42
CA ALA A 232 15.83 7.76 -8.46
C ALA A 232 15.39 9.13 -7.92
N VAL A 233 15.23 9.25 -6.59
CA VAL A 233 14.66 10.42 -5.92
C VAL A 233 15.56 10.82 -4.78
N ARG A 234 15.87 12.12 -4.65
CA ARG A 234 16.57 12.63 -3.47
C ARG A 234 15.61 12.62 -2.29
N CYS A 235 15.98 12.03 -1.16
CA CYS A 235 15.14 12.01 0.03
C CYS A 235 15.86 12.75 1.17
N VAL A 236 15.14 13.68 1.82
CA VAL A 236 15.66 14.49 2.92
C VAL A 236 14.77 14.32 4.15
N GLN A 237 15.37 14.40 5.35
CA GLN A 237 14.63 14.34 6.62
C GLN A 237 14.30 15.73 7.16
N SER A 238 15.12 16.72 6.82
CA SER A 238 14.97 18.12 7.17
C SER A 238 15.03 18.99 5.93
N LEU A 239 14.21 20.03 5.90
CA LEU A 239 14.28 21.06 4.86
C LEU A 239 15.60 21.84 4.88
N ALA A 240 16.34 21.81 6.00
CA ALA A 240 17.68 22.39 6.11
C ALA A 240 18.74 21.66 5.27
N GLU A 241 18.48 20.41 4.87
CA GLU A 241 19.34 19.65 3.96
C GLU A 241 19.26 20.15 2.51
N LEU A 242 18.33 21.07 2.22
CA LEU A 242 18.17 21.72 0.92
C LEU A 242 18.83 23.10 0.96
N PRO A 243 20.04 23.27 0.37
CA PRO A 243 20.74 24.54 0.37
C PRO A 243 19.88 25.68 -0.18
N ALA A 244 20.05 26.88 0.36
CA ALA A 244 19.30 28.06 -0.09
C ALA A 244 19.51 28.38 -1.59
N ALA A 245 20.69 28.03 -2.13
CA ALA A 245 21.03 28.19 -3.54
C ALA A 245 20.37 27.15 -4.47
N GLU A 246 19.88 26.03 -3.94
CA GLU A 246 19.21 25.01 -4.75
C GLU A 246 17.85 25.54 -5.22
N GLU A 247 17.57 25.47 -6.51
CA GLU A 247 16.28 25.95 -7.02
C GLU A 247 15.21 24.87 -6.83
N ILE A 248 14.11 25.23 -6.15
CA ILE A 248 12.90 24.40 -6.08
C ILE A 248 11.78 25.24 -6.70
N GLU A 249 11.22 24.74 -7.80
CA GLU A 249 10.26 25.50 -8.61
C GLU A 249 8.83 25.18 -8.19
N VAL A 250 8.55 23.94 -7.78
CA VAL A 250 7.21 23.49 -7.39
C VAL A 250 7.25 22.72 -6.07
N VAL A 251 6.28 22.98 -5.21
CA VAL A 251 6.04 22.22 -3.97
C VAL A 251 4.71 21.48 -4.08
N VAL A 252 4.71 20.18 -3.82
CA VAL A 252 3.49 19.37 -3.71
C VAL A 252 3.37 18.84 -2.30
N ASN A 253 2.38 19.33 -1.56
CA ASN A 253 2.15 19.00 -0.17
C ASN A 253 1.05 17.95 -0.01
N LEU A 254 1.43 16.67 0.15
CA LEU A 254 0.49 15.56 0.39
C LEU A 254 0.67 14.93 1.78
N ALA A 255 1.54 15.51 2.61
CA ALA A 255 1.76 15.00 3.95
C ALA A 255 0.54 15.20 4.85
N GLY A 256 0.27 14.18 5.67
CA GLY A 256 -0.79 14.22 6.66
C GLY A 256 -0.91 12.88 7.37
N ALA A 257 -1.18 12.91 8.68
CA ALA A 257 -1.53 11.69 9.40
C ALA A 257 -2.83 11.10 8.84
N ARG A 258 -2.96 9.77 8.80
CA ARG A 258 -4.17 9.09 8.33
C ARG A 258 -5.40 9.60 9.10
N ILE A 259 -6.44 10.01 8.38
CA ILE A 259 -7.66 10.52 9.03
C ILE A 259 -8.42 9.36 9.69
N LEU A 260 -8.52 8.23 8.96
CA LEU A 260 -9.07 6.98 9.49
C LEU A 260 -8.04 6.25 10.36
N GLY A 261 -8.48 5.79 11.53
CA GLY A 261 -7.70 5.01 12.47
C GLY A 261 -8.33 5.01 13.86
N ALA A 262 -7.55 5.39 14.87
CA ALA A 262 -8.00 5.52 16.25
C ALA A 262 -9.02 6.67 16.44
N ARG A 263 -9.96 6.46 17.37
CA ARG A 263 -10.99 7.44 17.78
C ARG A 263 -10.39 8.83 17.97
N TRP A 264 -11.13 9.85 17.55
CA TRP A 264 -10.71 11.25 17.67
C TRP A 264 -10.79 11.77 19.11
N SER A 265 -9.77 11.48 19.90
CA SER A 265 -9.49 12.20 21.14
C SER A 265 -8.88 13.56 20.85
N GLU A 266 -8.87 14.48 21.82
CA GLU A 266 -8.18 15.78 21.70
C GLU A 266 -6.71 15.62 21.28
N ARG A 267 -6.01 14.62 21.83
CA ARG A 267 -4.63 14.29 21.42
C ARG A 267 -4.55 13.95 19.94
N ARG A 268 -5.51 13.17 19.43
CA ARG A 268 -5.56 12.79 18.01
C ARG A 268 -5.91 13.99 17.13
N GLN A 269 -6.85 14.84 17.55
CA GLN A 269 -7.20 16.06 16.85
C GLN A 269 -6.00 17.02 16.74
N ARG A 270 -5.25 17.23 17.84
CA ARG A 270 -3.98 17.99 17.83
C ARG A 270 -2.96 17.40 16.87
N GLN A 271 -2.82 16.06 16.84
CA GLN A 271 -1.94 15.39 15.89
C GLN A 271 -2.37 15.60 14.43
N LEU A 272 -3.68 15.56 14.14
CA LEU A 272 -4.22 15.80 12.80
C LEU A 272 -3.92 17.23 12.33
N LEU A 273 -4.14 18.23 13.19
CA LEU A 273 -3.80 19.64 12.95
C LEU A 273 -2.30 19.80 12.72
N ALA A 274 -1.45 19.30 13.63
CA ALA A 274 0.01 19.41 13.51
C ALA A 274 0.55 18.78 12.22
N SER A 275 0.02 17.61 11.83
CA SER A 275 0.45 16.90 10.62
C SER A 275 0.03 17.56 9.30
N ARG A 276 -0.85 18.57 9.35
CA ARG A 276 -1.41 19.27 8.17
C ARG A 276 -1.09 20.75 8.22
N GLU A 277 -1.79 21.50 9.06
CA GLU A 277 -1.59 22.93 9.27
C GLU A 277 -0.16 23.22 9.73
N GLY A 278 0.33 22.51 10.75
CA GLY A 278 1.68 22.72 11.29
C GLY A 278 2.77 22.49 10.25
N LEU A 279 2.70 21.36 9.54
CA LEU A 279 3.63 21.04 8.44
C LEU A 279 3.52 22.04 7.28
N THR A 280 2.31 22.48 6.94
CA THR A 280 2.10 23.46 5.87
C THR A 280 2.68 24.82 6.24
N ARG A 281 2.54 25.26 7.50
CA ARG A 281 3.22 26.47 8.00
C ARG A 281 4.73 26.37 7.88
N GLN A 282 5.32 25.23 8.28
CA GLN A 282 6.76 25.01 8.12
C GLN A 282 7.20 25.09 6.65
N LEU A 283 6.39 24.58 5.70
CA LEU A 283 6.68 24.74 4.28
C LEU A 283 6.63 26.21 3.84
N VAL A 284 5.64 26.97 4.29
CA VAL A 284 5.50 28.40 3.93
C VAL A 284 6.63 29.23 4.52
N GLU A 285 6.99 29.00 5.79
CA GLU A 285 8.14 29.62 6.45
C GLU A 285 9.45 29.28 5.73
N TRP A 286 9.63 28.02 5.35
CA TRP A 286 10.78 27.59 4.55
C TRP A 286 10.83 28.28 3.20
N MET A 287 9.69 28.41 2.48
CA MET A 287 9.62 29.14 1.21
C MET A 287 9.96 30.62 1.38
N ALA A 288 9.48 31.26 2.44
CA ALA A 288 9.74 32.67 2.73
C ALA A 288 11.23 32.97 2.94
N ALA A 289 11.95 32.03 3.57
CA ALA A 289 13.39 32.15 3.80
C ALA A 289 14.25 31.95 2.54
N ARG A 290 13.66 31.54 1.39
CA ARG A 290 14.44 31.27 0.17
C ARG A 290 14.69 32.54 -0.66
N PRO A 291 15.88 32.67 -1.26
CA PRO A 291 16.14 33.71 -2.26
C PRO A 291 15.18 33.60 -3.45
N ARG A 292 15.08 32.39 -4.04
CA ARG A 292 14.14 32.05 -5.11
C ARG A 292 12.99 31.23 -4.55
N LYS A 293 11.77 31.74 -4.71
CA LYS A 293 10.54 31.12 -4.21
C LYS A 293 10.04 30.13 -5.26
N PRO A 294 9.46 28.99 -4.86
CA PRO A 294 8.68 28.17 -5.77
C PRO A 294 7.59 29.02 -6.41
N TRP A 295 7.26 28.79 -7.67
CA TRP A 295 6.17 29.52 -8.33
C TRP A 295 4.80 28.87 -8.06
N LEU A 296 4.78 27.60 -7.66
CA LEU A 296 3.55 26.83 -7.40
C LEU A 296 3.64 25.99 -6.12
N LEU A 297 2.57 26.06 -5.33
CA LEU A 297 2.25 25.14 -4.24
C LEU A 297 0.94 24.40 -4.58
N LEU A 298 1.04 23.10 -4.87
CA LEU A 298 -0.11 22.19 -4.89
C LEU A 298 -0.29 21.60 -3.49
N SER A 299 -1.28 22.08 -2.75
CA SER A 299 -1.58 21.57 -1.40
C SER A 299 -2.76 20.62 -1.44
N GLY A 300 -2.58 19.41 -0.92
CA GLY A 300 -3.70 18.54 -0.61
C GLY A 300 -4.67 19.21 0.35
N SER A 301 -5.95 18.90 0.20
CA SER A 301 -7.05 19.20 1.11
C SER A 301 -8.03 18.02 1.07
N ALA A 302 -9.24 18.19 1.58
CA ALA A 302 -10.30 17.19 1.49
C ALA A 302 -11.67 17.85 1.32
N ILE A 303 -12.60 17.11 0.73
CA ILE A 303 -14.01 17.52 0.67
C ILE A 303 -14.65 17.69 2.06
N GLY A 304 -13.97 17.27 3.12
CA GLY A 304 -14.36 17.56 4.50
C GLY A 304 -14.45 19.06 4.82
N TYR A 305 -13.90 19.93 3.97
CA TYR A 305 -14.11 21.38 3.99
C TYR A 305 -15.58 21.78 4.07
N TYR A 306 -16.46 21.08 3.36
CA TYR A 306 -17.89 21.39 3.31
C TYR A 306 -18.67 20.90 4.54
N GLY A 307 -18.03 20.16 5.44
CA GLY A 307 -18.68 19.57 6.60
C GLY A 307 -19.51 18.32 6.25
N ALA A 308 -20.71 18.23 6.80
CA ALA A 308 -21.63 17.12 6.59
C ALA A 308 -22.93 17.60 5.94
N GLN A 309 -23.43 16.86 4.96
CA GLN A 309 -24.70 17.15 4.28
C GLN A 309 -25.82 16.27 4.85
N PRO A 310 -27.06 16.79 5.01
CA PRO A 310 -28.20 15.96 5.38
C PRO A 310 -28.37 14.76 4.45
N GLN A 311 -28.61 13.58 5.02
CA GLN A 311 -28.70 12.36 4.23
C GLN A 311 -29.91 12.38 3.28
N GLY A 312 -29.63 12.19 1.99
CA GLY A 312 -30.65 12.24 0.93
C GLY A 312 -30.87 13.64 0.34
N ASP A 313 -30.24 14.68 0.87
CA ASP A 313 -30.21 15.99 0.19
C ASP A 313 -29.40 15.89 -1.09
N ALA A 314 -30.02 16.22 -2.22
CA ALA A 314 -29.42 16.09 -3.54
C ALA A 314 -28.66 17.35 -3.99
N ALA A 315 -28.58 18.41 -3.18
CA ALA A 315 -27.85 19.62 -3.51
C ALA A 315 -26.36 19.33 -3.81
N GLU A 316 -25.85 19.91 -4.88
CA GLU A 316 -24.44 19.77 -5.28
C GLU A 316 -23.60 20.86 -4.61
N LEU A 317 -22.44 20.47 -4.10
CA LEU A 317 -21.47 21.37 -3.49
C LEU A 317 -20.27 21.51 -4.44
N ASP A 318 -20.09 22.69 -5.01
CA ASP A 318 -18.96 23.04 -5.85
C ASP A 318 -17.85 23.77 -5.05
N GLU A 319 -16.84 24.31 -5.73
CA GLU A 319 -15.72 25.00 -5.10
C GLU A 319 -16.12 26.29 -4.34
N ASP A 320 -17.27 26.87 -4.67
CA ASP A 320 -17.79 28.13 -4.11
C ASP A 320 -18.73 27.89 -2.90
N ALA A 321 -19.13 26.64 -2.66
CA ALA A 321 -19.96 26.27 -1.51
C ALA A 321 -19.25 26.55 -0.16
N PRO A 322 -19.97 27.06 0.86
CA PRO A 322 -19.37 27.48 2.12
C PRO A 322 -18.96 26.30 3.00
N PRO A 323 -17.96 26.48 3.88
CA PRO A 323 -17.62 25.49 4.90
C PRO A 323 -18.62 25.51 6.07
N GLN A 324 -18.52 24.52 6.96
CA GLN A 324 -19.32 24.44 8.19
C GLN A 324 -18.48 24.57 9.46
N ASP A 325 -19.08 24.92 10.60
CA ASP A 325 -18.37 24.99 11.89
C ASP A 325 -18.32 23.64 12.62
N ILE A 326 -17.72 22.64 11.96
CA ILE A 326 -17.46 21.31 12.55
C ILE A 326 -15.97 20.97 12.47
N PHE A 327 -15.46 20.09 13.34
CA PHE A 327 -14.02 19.84 13.45
C PHE A 327 -13.35 19.47 12.11
N MET A 328 -13.94 18.56 11.32
CA MET A 328 -13.39 18.16 10.03
C MET A 328 -13.29 19.33 9.04
N SER A 329 -14.32 20.18 9.01
CA SER A 329 -14.34 21.38 8.18
C SER A 329 -13.34 22.41 8.66
N ARG A 330 -13.31 22.72 9.96
CA ARG A 330 -12.31 23.62 10.58
C ARG A 330 -10.88 23.16 10.31
N LEU A 331 -10.62 21.85 10.35
CA LEU A 331 -9.32 21.27 10.01
C LEU A 331 -8.93 21.58 8.56
N CYS A 332 -9.85 21.42 7.61
CA CYS A 332 -9.59 21.73 6.19
C CYS A 332 -9.43 23.23 5.98
N GLN A 333 -10.27 24.07 6.59
CA GLN A 333 -10.16 25.53 6.53
C GLN A 333 -8.81 26.03 7.03
N ARG A 334 -8.36 25.58 8.21
CA ARG A 334 -7.05 25.95 8.78
C ARG A 334 -5.89 25.45 7.93
N TRP A 335 -6.04 24.27 7.32
CA TRP A 335 -5.04 23.71 6.42
C TRP A 335 -4.92 24.52 5.13
N GLU A 336 -6.05 24.85 4.49
CA GLU A 336 -6.08 25.70 3.29
C GLU A 336 -5.56 27.10 3.59
N GLN A 337 -5.97 27.71 4.71
CA GLN A 337 -5.47 29.03 5.13
C GLN A 337 -3.95 29.04 5.32
N ALA A 338 -3.38 27.98 5.90
CA ALA A 338 -1.93 27.86 6.04
C ALA A 338 -1.22 27.78 4.67
N ALA A 339 -1.81 27.10 3.68
CA ALA A 339 -1.25 27.06 2.32
C ALA A 339 -1.39 28.41 1.60
N GLN A 340 -2.55 29.07 1.75
CA GLN A 340 -2.87 30.37 1.16
C GLN A 340 -1.90 31.48 1.58
N ALA A 341 -1.29 31.38 2.76
CA ALA A 341 -0.27 32.33 3.19
C ALA A 341 0.93 32.42 2.22
N ALA A 342 1.19 31.40 1.40
CA ALA A 342 2.22 31.43 0.36
C ALA A 342 1.93 32.43 -0.77
N VAL A 343 0.67 32.84 -0.97
CA VAL A 343 0.28 33.85 -1.96
C VAL A 343 0.99 35.18 -1.69
N ALA A 344 1.13 35.57 -0.43
CA ALA A 344 1.84 36.78 -0.03
C ALA A 344 3.35 36.75 -0.37
N LEU A 345 3.90 35.57 -0.64
CA LEU A 345 5.29 35.37 -1.06
C LEU A 345 5.46 35.36 -2.59
N GLY A 346 4.36 35.56 -3.33
CA GLY A 346 4.35 35.48 -4.79
C GLY A 346 4.13 34.07 -5.35
N VAL A 347 3.72 33.11 -4.52
CA VAL A 347 3.53 31.70 -4.91
C VAL A 347 2.07 31.48 -5.33
N GLN A 348 1.83 30.85 -6.48
CA GLN A 348 0.49 30.38 -6.85
C GLN A 348 0.10 29.19 -5.97
N VAL A 349 -1.13 29.16 -5.46
CA VAL A 349 -1.59 28.10 -4.55
C VAL A 349 -2.80 27.39 -5.14
N ALA A 350 -2.73 26.06 -5.24
CA ALA A 350 -3.86 25.22 -5.59
C ALA A 350 -4.19 24.25 -4.45
N CYS A 351 -5.35 24.45 -3.82
CA CYS A 351 -5.90 23.60 -2.77
C CYS A 351 -6.74 22.49 -3.38
N MET A 352 -6.26 21.25 -3.30
CA MET A 352 -6.84 20.10 -3.98
C MET A 352 -7.74 19.33 -3.01
N ARG A 353 -9.05 19.61 -3.01
CA ARG A 353 -10.04 18.98 -2.12
C ARG A 353 -10.36 17.57 -2.61
N PHE A 354 -9.65 16.59 -2.07
CA PHE A 354 -9.82 15.19 -2.47
C PHE A 354 -11.13 14.60 -1.93
N GLY A 355 -11.86 13.91 -2.80
CA GLY A 355 -12.90 12.96 -2.40
C GLY A 355 -12.33 11.69 -1.78
N PHE A 356 -13.20 10.68 -1.62
CA PHE A 356 -12.77 9.34 -1.24
C PHE A 356 -11.92 8.70 -2.35
N VAL A 357 -10.61 8.66 -2.15
CA VAL A 357 -9.67 8.18 -3.18
C VAL A 357 -9.72 6.66 -3.31
N LEU A 358 -10.17 6.19 -4.48
CA LEU A 358 -10.22 4.79 -4.84
C LEU A 358 -8.87 4.32 -5.41
N GLY A 359 -8.33 3.27 -4.80
CA GLY A 359 -7.19 2.56 -5.36
C GLY A 359 -6.84 1.30 -4.56
N HIS A 360 -5.75 0.66 -4.96
CA HIS A 360 -5.29 -0.59 -4.35
C HIS A 360 -4.77 -0.43 -2.92
N GLN A 361 -4.40 0.79 -2.53
CA GLN A 361 -4.05 1.16 -1.16
C GLN A 361 -5.06 2.20 -0.64
N GLY A 362 -4.77 2.82 0.51
CA GLY A 362 -5.68 3.78 1.12
C GLY A 362 -6.84 3.07 1.84
N SER A 363 -8.05 3.62 1.69
CA SER A 363 -9.23 3.22 2.47
C SER A 363 -10.14 2.24 1.73
N LEU A 364 -10.03 2.13 0.40
CA LEU A 364 -10.86 1.23 -0.40
C LEU A 364 -10.74 -0.25 0.01
N PRO A 365 -9.54 -0.82 0.28
CA PRO A 365 -9.45 -2.22 0.71
C PRO A 365 -10.24 -2.54 1.99
N GLN A 366 -10.29 -1.59 2.92
CA GLN A 366 -11.05 -1.73 4.17
C GLN A 366 -12.56 -1.65 3.90
N LEU A 367 -12.97 -0.71 3.04
CA LEU A 367 -14.37 -0.57 2.61
C LEU A 367 -14.89 -1.81 1.86
N LEU A 368 -14.05 -2.46 1.05
CA LEU A 368 -14.43 -3.64 0.27
C LEU A 368 -14.35 -4.96 1.05
N LEU A 369 -13.74 -4.99 2.24
CA LEU A 369 -13.53 -6.24 2.97
C LEU A 369 -14.86 -6.98 3.27
N PRO A 370 -15.91 -6.35 3.82
CA PRO A 370 -17.19 -7.03 4.04
C PRO A 370 -17.82 -7.55 2.74
N VAL A 371 -17.68 -6.78 1.65
CA VAL A 371 -18.20 -7.16 0.33
C VAL A 371 -17.47 -8.41 -0.20
N ARG A 372 -16.14 -8.46 -0.09
CA ARG A 372 -15.32 -9.62 -0.51
C ARG A 372 -15.67 -10.89 0.26
N LEU A 373 -16.02 -10.75 1.54
CA LEU A 373 -16.46 -11.84 2.42
C LEU A 373 -17.93 -12.26 2.18
N GLY A 374 -18.66 -11.60 1.28
CA GLY A 374 -20.07 -11.93 0.99
C GLY A 374 -21.06 -11.46 2.06
N VAL A 375 -20.61 -10.61 2.98
CA VAL A 375 -21.42 -10.01 4.05
C VAL A 375 -21.60 -8.50 3.83
N GLY A 376 -21.56 -8.07 2.57
CA GLY A 376 -21.74 -6.67 2.18
C GLY A 376 -23.21 -6.24 2.25
N GLY A 377 -23.41 -4.94 2.48
CA GLY A 377 -24.71 -4.28 2.42
C GLY A 377 -24.61 -2.81 2.84
N ARG A 378 -25.76 -2.15 3.00
CA ARG A 378 -25.79 -0.72 3.40
C ARG A 378 -25.09 -0.51 4.74
N LEU A 379 -24.34 0.58 4.87
CA LEU A 379 -23.73 1.03 6.11
C LEU A 379 -24.57 2.15 6.72
N GLY A 380 -25.10 1.92 7.93
CA GLY A 380 -26.07 2.83 8.53
C GLY A 380 -27.35 2.91 7.69
N SER A 381 -27.75 4.12 7.28
CA SER A 381 -28.90 4.30 6.38
C SER A 381 -28.59 3.92 4.93
N GLY A 382 -27.32 4.03 4.53
CA GLY A 382 -26.87 3.88 3.14
C GLY A 382 -27.20 5.07 2.23
N ARG A 383 -27.87 6.11 2.74
CA ARG A 383 -28.29 7.29 1.98
C ARG A 383 -27.24 8.40 1.92
N GLN A 384 -26.20 8.31 2.74
CA GLN A 384 -25.11 9.27 2.73
C GLN A 384 -24.39 9.25 1.38
N TRP A 385 -24.05 10.43 0.87
CA TRP A 385 -23.35 10.56 -0.40
C TRP A 385 -21.88 10.17 -0.27
N LEU A 386 -21.40 9.38 -1.22
CA LEU A 386 -20.00 9.07 -1.38
C LEU A 386 -19.47 9.82 -2.60
N SER A 387 -18.79 10.93 -2.36
CA SER A 387 -18.00 11.62 -3.39
C SER A 387 -16.60 11.04 -3.42
N TRP A 388 -16.24 10.39 -4.52
CA TRP A 388 -15.03 9.57 -4.66
C TRP A 388 -14.20 10.03 -5.86
N VAL A 389 -12.96 9.58 -5.99
CA VAL A 389 -12.15 9.79 -7.20
C VAL A 389 -11.19 8.62 -7.42
N HIS A 390 -10.97 8.21 -8.66
CA HIS A 390 -9.94 7.23 -8.97
C HIS A 390 -8.54 7.83 -8.77
N VAL A 391 -7.59 7.10 -8.17
CA VAL A 391 -6.27 7.66 -7.86
C VAL A 391 -5.50 8.16 -9.09
N HIS A 392 -5.69 7.55 -10.27
CA HIS A 392 -5.11 8.06 -11.52
C HIS A 392 -5.76 9.37 -11.98
N ASP A 393 -7.07 9.54 -11.83
CA ASP A 393 -7.73 10.81 -12.14
C ASP A 393 -7.33 11.90 -11.16
N LEU A 394 -7.07 11.56 -9.90
CA LEU A 394 -6.51 12.52 -8.93
C LEU A 394 -5.13 13.03 -9.39
N VAL A 395 -4.23 12.15 -9.80
CA VAL A 395 -2.90 12.57 -10.29
C VAL A 395 -3.00 13.37 -11.59
N ARG A 396 -3.91 12.99 -12.49
CA ARG A 396 -4.21 13.78 -13.69
C ARG A 396 -4.80 15.14 -13.36
N ALA A 397 -5.63 15.26 -12.34
CA ALA A 397 -6.18 16.54 -11.88
C ALA A 397 -5.09 17.45 -11.29
N LEU A 398 -4.11 16.90 -10.55
CA LEU A 398 -2.92 17.65 -10.13
C LEU A 398 -2.13 18.20 -11.31
N ALA A 399 -1.91 17.37 -12.34
CA ALA A 399 -1.22 17.76 -13.56
C ALA A 399 -1.98 18.82 -14.37
N HIS A 400 -3.30 18.70 -14.41
CA HIS A 400 -4.20 19.67 -15.03
C HIS A 400 -4.13 21.02 -14.33
N ALA A 401 -4.27 21.05 -13.00
CA ALA A 401 -4.18 22.28 -12.20
C ALA A 401 -2.80 22.95 -12.36
N TRP A 402 -1.72 22.18 -12.29
CA TRP A 402 -0.36 22.67 -12.57
C TRP A 402 -0.29 23.34 -13.94
N SER A 403 -0.67 22.62 -14.99
CA SER A 403 -0.52 23.09 -16.37
C SER A 403 -1.42 24.29 -16.66
N ARG A 404 -2.59 24.35 -16.02
CA ARG A 404 -3.50 25.50 -16.11
C ARG A 404 -2.88 26.74 -15.51
N ILE A 405 -2.38 26.65 -14.28
CA ILE A 405 -1.77 27.78 -13.56
C ILE A 405 -0.52 28.27 -14.29
N GLU A 406 0.31 27.35 -14.82
CA GLU A 406 1.48 27.73 -15.62
C GLU A 406 1.10 28.53 -16.88
N ARG A 407 0.00 28.17 -17.55
CA ARG A 407 -0.48 28.89 -18.74
C ARG A 407 -1.15 30.23 -18.42
N GLU A 408 -1.86 30.34 -17.30
CA GLU A 408 -2.52 31.60 -16.91
C GLU A 408 -1.51 32.70 -16.61
N GLY A 409 -0.38 32.36 -15.97
CA GLY A 409 0.73 33.29 -15.74
C GLY A 409 0.37 34.58 -14.98
N GLY A 410 -0.77 34.60 -14.28
CA GLY A 410 -1.35 35.80 -13.66
C GLY A 410 -0.82 36.11 -12.26
N MET A 411 -1.47 37.07 -11.59
CA MET A 411 -1.17 37.42 -10.20
C MET A 411 -1.30 36.19 -9.30
N PRO A 412 -0.39 36.02 -8.32
CA PRO A 412 -0.48 34.96 -7.32
C PRO A 412 -1.85 34.95 -6.64
N ALA A 413 -2.53 33.81 -6.71
CA ALA A 413 -3.85 33.60 -6.15
C ALA A 413 -3.95 32.18 -5.59
N ALA A 414 -4.86 32.02 -4.64
CA ALA A 414 -5.25 30.71 -4.16
C ALA A 414 -6.51 30.24 -4.88
N GLN A 415 -6.45 29.01 -5.40
CA GLN A 415 -7.55 28.38 -6.12
C GLN A 415 -7.89 27.04 -5.46
N ALA A 416 -9.17 26.78 -5.24
CA ALA A 416 -9.64 25.47 -4.79
C ALA A 416 -10.06 24.63 -6.00
N PHE A 417 -9.80 23.33 -5.93
CA PHE A 417 -10.24 22.35 -6.92
C PHE A 417 -10.89 21.17 -6.19
N ASN A 418 -12.15 20.87 -6.52
CA ASN A 418 -12.77 19.62 -6.09
C ASN A 418 -12.27 18.48 -6.97
N VAL A 419 -11.60 17.53 -6.33
CA VAL A 419 -11.05 16.35 -7.01
C VAL A 419 -11.92 15.16 -6.64
N THR A 420 -13.11 15.17 -7.23
CA THR A 420 -14.11 14.11 -7.18
C THR A 420 -14.45 13.69 -8.61
N ALA A 421 -14.86 12.43 -8.81
CA ALA A 421 -15.45 11.98 -10.05
C ALA A 421 -16.83 12.66 -10.23
N PRO A 422 -17.29 12.88 -11.47
CA PRO A 422 -18.57 13.55 -11.73
C PRO A 422 -19.77 12.74 -11.19
N GLN A 423 -19.68 11.41 -11.14
CA GLN A 423 -20.74 10.58 -10.57
C GLN A 423 -20.59 10.43 -9.05
N ALA A 424 -21.36 11.22 -8.30
CA ALA A 424 -21.62 10.94 -6.89
C ALA A 424 -22.70 9.85 -6.75
N LEU A 425 -22.57 8.96 -5.76
CA LEU A 425 -23.52 7.89 -5.49
C LEU A 425 -23.86 7.83 -4.00
N SER A 426 -25.01 7.26 -3.65
CA SER A 426 -25.28 6.88 -2.27
C SER A 426 -24.32 5.77 -1.83
N GLN A 427 -24.05 5.67 -0.52
CA GLN A 427 -23.23 4.59 0.04
C GLN A 427 -23.80 3.20 -0.31
N HIS A 428 -25.13 3.07 -0.32
CA HIS A 428 -25.80 1.84 -0.70
C HIS A 428 -25.54 1.48 -2.16
N ASP A 429 -25.68 2.44 -3.08
CA ASP A 429 -25.46 2.20 -4.50
C ASP A 429 -24.01 1.89 -4.81
N PHE A 430 -23.06 2.59 -4.17
CA PHE A 430 -21.64 2.23 -4.27
C PHE A 430 -21.39 0.78 -3.84
N THR A 431 -21.98 0.36 -2.71
CA THR A 431 -21.83 -1.01 -2.21
C THR A 431 -22.45 -2.04 -3.15
N ARG A 432 -23.61 -1.75 -3.75
CA ARG A 432 -24.24 -2.60 -4.77
C ARG A 432 -23.36 -2.74 -6.02
N VAL A 433 -22.77 -1.64 -6.50
CA VAL A 433 -21.83 -1.68 -7.63
C VAL A 433 -20.60 -2.53 -7.27
N ALA A 434 -20.02 -2.33 -6.09
CA ALA A 434 -18.89 -3.11 -5.62
C ALA A 434 -19.19 -4.62 -5.53
N ALA A 435 -20.35 -4.98 -4.97
CA ALA A 435 -20.80 -6.36 -4.86
C ALA A 435 -21.04 -7.01 -6.25
N SER A 436 -21.64 -6.26 -7.17
CA SER A 436 -21.82 -6.67 -8.57
C SER A 436 -20.48 -6.94 -9.26
N VAL A 437 -19.49 -6.04 -9.10
CA VAL A 437 -18.16 -6.18 -9.70
C VAL A 437 -17.38 -7.36 -9.10
N LEU A 438 -17.55 -7.61 -7.81
CA LEU A 438 -16.88 -8.69 -7.09
C LEU A 438 -17.60 -10.04 -7.16
N HIS A 439 -18.77 -10.11 -7.80
CA HIS A 439 -19.64 -11.30 -7.83
C HIS A 439 -19.92 -11.83 -6.41
N ARG A 440 -20.41 -10.93 -5.54
CA ARG A 440 -20.75 -11.20 -4.14
C ARG A 440 -22.16 -10.69 -3.83
N PRO A 441 -22.88 -11.33 -2.89
CA PRO A 441 -24.21 -10.86 -2.51
C PRO A 441 -24.11 -9.54 -1.71
N CYS A 442 -25.17 -8.74 -1.77
CA CYS A 442 -25.26 -7.44 -1.09
C CYS A 442 -26.61 -7.33 -0.38
N TRP A 443 -26.69 -7.87 0.83
CA TRP A 443 -27.97 -8.04 1.54
C TRP A 443 -27.88 -7.71 3.03
N MET A 444 -26.68 -7.72 3.64
CA MET A 444 -26.53 -7.61 5.09
C MET A 444 -26.31 -6.14 5.50
N PRO A 445 -27.32 -5.44 6.04
CA PRO A 445 -27.12 -4.08 6.52
C PRO A 445 -26.19 -4.09 7.74
N THR A 446 -25.23 -3.17 7.76
CA THR A 446 -24.37 -2.92 8.93
C THR A 446 -24.97 -1.75 9.72
N PRO A 447 -25.49 -1.97 10.94
CA PRO A 447 -26.08 -0.90 11.75
C PRO A 447 -25.06 0.20 12.06
N ALA A 448 -25.52 1.44 12.20
CA ALA A 448 -24.67 2.57 12.54
C ALA A 448 -24.13 2.50 13.98
N ALA A 449 -24.89 1.92 14.91
CA ALA A 449 -24.56 1.94 16.35
C ALA A 449 -23.20 1.26 16.69
N PRO A 450 -22.88 0.05 16.19
CA PRO A 450 -21.56 -0.55 16.40
C PRO A 450 -20.41 0.31 15.84
N VAL A 451 -20.63 0.94 14.67
CA VAL A 451 -19.63 1.80 14.02
C VAL A 451 -19.39 3.06 14.86
N LYS A 452 -20.46 3.70 15.36
CA LYS A 452 -20.36 4.87 16.25
C LYS A 452 -19.71 4.52 17.58
N LEU A 453 -20.01 3.35 18.15
CA LEU A 453 -19.39 2.88 19.39
C LEU A 453 -17.88 2.67 19.23
N LEU A 454 -17.47 2.04 18.12
CA LEU A 454 -16.06 1.75 17.82
C LEU A 454 -15.25 3.01 17.44
N LEU A 455 -15.84 3.91 16.64
CA LEU A 455 -15.11 5.02 16.02
C LEU A 455 -15.38 6.40 16.65
N GLY A 456 -16.42 6.55 17.47
CA GLY A 456 -16.82 7.86 18.03
C GLY A 456 -17.17 8.86 16.92
N GLU A 457 -16.75 10.11 17.06
CA GLU A 457 -16.93 11.18 16.06
C GLU A 457 -16.33 10.85 14.69
N GLN A 458 -15.30 10.01 14.64
CA GLN A 458 -14.71 9.56 13.36
C GLN A 458 -15.71 8.71 12.54
N ALA A 459 -16.74 8.15 13.17
CA ALA A 459 -17.78 7.39 12.48
C ALA A 459 -18.49 8.23 11.41
N ASP A 460 -18.56 9.56 11.60
CA ASP A 460 -19.23 10.46 10.67
C ASP A 460 -18.53 10.50 9.31
N LEU A 461 -17.23 10.18 9.23
CA LEU A 461 -16.51 10.01 7.95
C LEU A 461 -17.01 8.83 7.11
N LEU A 462 -17.72 7.88 7.73
CA LEU A 462 -18.27 6.70 7.08
C LEU A 462 -19.80 6.72 7.02
N LEU A 463 -20.44 7.36 8.01
CA LEU A 463 -21.89 7.38 8.19
C LEU A 463 -22.54 8.64 7.63
N GLU A 464 -21.78 9.73 7.48
CA GLU A 464 -22.20 10.95 6.81
C GLU A 464 -21.42 11.13 5.49
N GLY A 465 -21.82 12.11 4.71
CA GLY A 465 -21.24 12.38 3.41
C GLY A 465 -21.75 13.68 2.81
N GLN A 466 -21.27 13.98 1.61
CA GLN A 466 -21.59 15.18 0.87
C GLN A 466 -21.51 14.92 -0.63
N ARG A 467 -22.42 15.50 -1.40
CA ARG A 467 -22.47 15.41 -2.86
C ARG A 467 -21.63 16.54 -3.46
N VAL A 468 -20.34 16.27 -3.67
CA VAL A 468 -19.36 17.26 -4.12
C VAL A 468 -19.06 17.05 -5.59
N VAL A 469 -19.19 18.12 -6.37
CA VAL A 469 -18.97 18.09 -7.81
C VAL A 469 -17.67 18.79 -8.20
N PRO A 470 -16.94 18.27 -9.19
CA PRO A 470 -15.70 18.85 -9.69
C PRO A 470 -15.98 19.97 -10.72
N ALA A 471 -16.79 20.98 -10.35
CA ALA A 471 -17.34 21.95 -11.29
C ALA A 471 -16.26 22.73 -12.03
N ARG A 472 -15.18 23.13 -11.35
CA ARG A 472 -14.02 23.78 -12.00
C ARG A 472 -13.34 22.87 -13.01
N LEU A 473 -12.99 21.64 -12.63
CA LEU A 473 -12.33 20.70 -13.54
C LEU A 473 -13.18 20.42 -14.78
N LEU A 474 -14.49 20.24 -14.62
CA LEU A 474 -15.42 20.02 -15.73
C LEU A 474 -15.51 21.24 -16.66
N ARG A 475 -15.63 22.46 -16.11
CA ARG A 475 -15.64 23.70 -16.91
C ARG A 475 -14.34 23.89 -17.70
N GLU A 476 -13.22 23.46 -17.14
CA GLU A 476 -11.90 23.52 -17.79
C GLU A 476 -11.65 22.38 -18.80
N GLY A 477 -12.63 21.50 -19.04
CA GLY A 477 -12.54 20.42 -20.02
C GLY A 477 -11.74 19.21 -19.55
N PHE A 478 -11.53 19.04 -18.24
CA PHE A 478 -10.86 17.86 -17.70
C PHE A 478 -11.69 16.60 -17.94
N ALA A 479 -11.21 15.71 -18.81
CA ALA A 479 -11.85 14.43 -19.08
C ALA A 479 -11.41 13.38 -18.05
N PHE A 480 -12.35 12.86 -17.25
CA PHE A 480 -12.10 11.76 -16.31
C PHE A 480 -11.90 10.43 -17.05
N MET A 481 -10.88 9.67 -16.67
CA MET A 481 -10.68 8.30 -17.15
C MET A 481 -11.72 7.35 -16.54
N PHE A 482 -12.14 7.64 -15.30
CA PHE A 482 -13.14 6.88 -14.57
C PHE A 482 -14.26 7.81 -14.07
N PRO A 483 -15.19 8.21 -14.96
CA PRO A 483 -16.30 9.08 -14.58
C PRO A 483 -17.33 8.36 -13.70
N ASP A 484 -17.40 7.02 -13.75
CA ASP A 484 -18.38 6.21 -13.05
C ASP A 484 -17.75 5.13 -12.13
N ALA A 485 -18.49 4.78 -11.07
CA ALA A 485 -17.96 3.88 -10.04
C ALA A 485 -17.79 2.44 -10.54
N ARG A 486 -18.57 2.01 -11.53
CA ARG A 486 -18.46 0.65 -12.09
C ARG A 486 -17.16 0.50 -12.85
N GLY A 487 -16.79 1.47 -13.69
CA GLY A 487 -15.51 1.53 -14.40
C GLY A 487 -14.33 1.53 -13.42
N ALA A 488 -14.37 2.42 -12.42
CA ALA A 488 -13.33 2.52 -11.39
C ALA A 488 -13.16 1.22 -10.59
N LEU A 489 -14.26 0.63 -10.10
CA LEU A 489 -14.20 -0.60 -9.32
C LEU A 489 -13.82 -1.79 -10.19
N THR A 490 -14.23 -1.83 -11.45
CA THR A 490 -13.81 -2.88 -12.40
C THR A 490 -12.29 -2.87 -12.59
N ASP A 491 -11.69 -1.69 -12.73
CA ASP A 491 -10.24 -1.52 -12.82
C ASP A 491 -9.51 -2.00 -11.56
N LEU A 492 -10.03 -1.63 -10.39
CA LEU A 492 -9.37 -1.89 -9.10
C LEU A 492 -9.62 -3.28 -8.52
N CYS A 493 -10.72 -3.94 -8.92
CA CYS A 493 -11.19 -5.16 -8.28
C CYS A 493 -11.14 -6.40 -9.16
N ARG A 494 -11.19 -6.29 -10.51
CA ARG A 494 -11.24 -7.51 -11.33
C ARG A 494 -9.89 -8.23 -11.31
N PRO A 495 -9.86 -9.51 -10.90
CA PRO A 495 -8.82 -10.40 -11.35
C PRO A 495 -9.09 -10.69 -12.83
N ARG A 496 -8.46 -9.94 -13.74
CA ARG A 496 -8.32 -10.40 -15.13
C ARG A 496 -7.19 -11.43 -15.16
#